data_AF-A0A6P0TAB2-F1
#
_entry.id   AF-A0A6P0TAB2-F1
#
_cell.length_a   1.000
_cell.length_b   1.000
_cell.length_c   1.000
_cell.angle_alpha   90.00
_cell.angle_beta   90.00
_cell.angle_gamma   90.00
#
_symmetry.space_group_name_H-M   'P 1'
#
loop_
_entity.id
_entity.type
_entity.pdbx_description
1 polymer ?
#
loop_
_entity_poly.entity_id
_entity_poly.type
_entity_poly.pdbx_seq_one_letter_code
_entity_poly.pdbx_strand_id
1 'polypeptide(L)'
;MNTREIILGVLQFLALVAVFIQVYVAFNAVKADHERKRKQSTIEYIGKIWSESRYELESRYGTDPLTKEDIKDIENNKELTASVIRLLGQLEHIAVGVNSGVYDKDILYRMSSASISKIYARLYLFVEERRKNNPRAYIELEELVSEFRERNRDRPGTSGNIRHS
;
A
#
# COMPACT_ATOMS: atom_id res chain seq x y z
N MET A 1 26.44 -31.66 49.53
CA MET A 1 26.34 -31.22 48.12
C MET A 1 27.72 -30.79 47.68
N ASN A 2 28.27 -31.39 46.62
CA ASN A 2 29.64 -31.12 46.21
C ASN A 2 29.70 -29.76 45.50
N THR A 3 30.74 -28.96 45.76
CA THR A 3 30.95 -27.65 45.13
C THR A 3 30.92 -27.71 43.60
N ARG A 4 31.35 -28.84 43.01
CA ARG A 4 31.29 -29.12 41.57
C ARG A 4 29.85 -29.20 41.02
N GLU A 5 28.93 -29.80 41.75
CA GLU A 5 27.52 -29.95 41.34
C GLU A 5 26.82 -28.59 41.28
N ILE A 6 27.13 -27.71 42.24
CA ILE A 6 26.61 -26.33 42.28
C ILE A 6 27.08 -25.56 41.05
N ILE A 7 28.37 -25.64 40.71
CA ILE A 7 28.94 -24.94 39.55
C ILE A 7 28.28 -25.43 38.25
N LEU A 8 28.12 -26.74 38.08
CA LEU A 8 27.46 -27.30 36.89
C LEU A 8 26.00 -26.86 36.78
N GLY A 9 25.26 -26.85 37.89
CA GLY A 9 23.87 -26.37 37.92
C GLY A 9 23.76 -24.89 37.53
N VAL A 10 24.64 -24.04 38.05
CA VAL A 10 24.69 -22.61 37.67
C VAL A 10 25.01 -22.45 36.19
N LEU A 11 25.99 -23.19 35.65
CA LEU A 11 26.33 -23.15 34.23
C LEU A 11 25.17 -23.60 33.33
N GLN A 12 24.46 -24.67 33.70
CA GLN A 12 23.29 -25.14 32.96
C GLN A 12 22.15 -24.12 32.99
N PHE A 13 21.91 -23.49 34.14
CA PHE A 13 20.92 -22.42 34.27
C PHE A 13 21.28 -21.22 33.38
N LEU A 14 22.53 -20.78 33.40
CA LEU A 14 23.00 -19.68 32.54
C LEU A 14 22.88 -20.02 31.06
N ALA A 15 23.23 -21.24 30.66
CA ALA A 15 23.07 -21.70 29.29
C ALA A 15 21.59 -21.68 28.84
N LEU A 16 20.68 -22.11 29.71
CA LEU A 16 19.24 -22.09 29.46
C LEU A 16 18.72 -20.64 29.32
N VAL A 17 19.14 -19.72 30.20
CA VAL A 17 18.81 -18.30 30.09
C VAL A 17 19.33 -17.71 28.76
N ALA A 18 20.56 -18.05 28.36
CA ALA A 18 21.11 -17.58 27.10
C ALA A 18 20.29 -18.08 25.89
N VAL A 19 19.83 -19.33 25.89
CA VAL A 19 18.94 -19.86 24.84
C VAL A 19 17.63 -19.08 24.78
N PHE A 20 17.00 -18.79 25.92
CA PHE A 20 15.78 -17.97 25.96
C PHE A 20 15.99 -16.57 25.39
N ILE A 21 17.11 -15.92 25.72
CA ILE A 21 17.47 -14.62 25.14
C ILE A 21 17.66 -14.72 23.63
N GLN A 22 18.39 -15.74 23.15
CA GLN A 22 18.61 -15.95 21.71
C GLN A 22 17.29 -16.15 20.96
N VAL A 23 16.38 -16.96 21.50
CA VAL A 23 15.05 -17.19 20.92
C VAL A 23 14.26 -15.88 20.88
N TYR A 24 14.25 -15.10 21.96
CA TYR A 24 13.59 -13.80 22.01
C TYR A 24 14.14 -12.81 20.97
N VAL A 25 15.47 -12.71 20.85
CA VAL A 25 16.13 -11.87 19.84
C VAL A 25 15.79 -12.35 18.43
N ALA A 26 15.79 -13.67 18.18
CA ALA A 26 15.44 -14.23 16.87
C ALA A 26 13.99 -13.91 16.48
N PHE A 27 13.03 -14.03 17.40
CA PHE A 27 11.64 -13.65 17.14
C PHE A 27 11.49 -12.18 16.78
N ASN A 28 12.15 -11.29 17.53
CA ASN A 28 12.12 -9.85 17.23
C ASN A 28 12.80 -9.54 15.88
N ALA A 29 13.90 -10.22 15.55
CA ALA A 29 14.59 -10.05 14.27
C ALA A 29 13.72 -10.50 13.09
N VAL A 30 13.01 -11.64 13.21
CA VAL A 30 12.07 -12.12 12.18
C VAL A 30 10.92 -11.13 11.98
N LYS A 31 10.36 -10.61 13.08
CA LYS A 31 9.29 -9.60 12.99
C LYS A 31 9.78 -8.32 12.31
N ALA A 32 10.95 -7.83 12.70
CA ALA A 32 11.54 -6.63 12.10
C ALA A 32 11.86 -6.82 10.61
N ASP A 33 12.37 -7.98 10.22
CA ASP A 33 12.63 -8.32 8.81
C ASP A 33 11.34 -8.40 7.99
N HIS A 34 10.28 -9.01 8.55
CA HIS A 34 8.98 -9.05 7.90
C HIS A 34 8.41 -7.65 7.67
N GLU A 35 8.47 -6.76 8.68
CA GLU A 35 8.07 -5.37 8.53
C GLU A 35 8.92 -4.64 7.47
N ARG A 36 10.25 -4.86 7.46
CA ARG A 36 11.13 -4.25 6.46
C ARG A 36 10.78 -4.68 5.05
N LYS A 37 10.57 -5.99 4.84
CA LYS A 37 10.18 -6.55 3.54
C LYS A 37 8.84 -6.01 3.07
N ARG A 38 7.85 -5.90 3.97
CA ARG A 38 6.55 -5.29 3.67
C ARG A 38 6.69 -3.85 3.19
N LYS A 39 7.52 -3.06 3.86
CA LYS A 39 7.79 -1.67 3.51
C LYS A 39 8.51 -1.54 2.17
N GLN A 40 9.53 -2.37 1.95
CA GLN A 40 10.30 -2.40 0.70
C GLN A 40 9.45 -2.83 -0.49
N SER A 41 8.67 -3.90 -0.36
CA SER A 41 7.79 -4.39 -1.43
C SER A 41 6.75 -3.34 -1.82
N THR A 42 6.22 -2.60 -0.84
CA THR A 42 5.30 -1.48 -1.06
C THR A 42 5.96 -0.39 -1.89
N ILE A 43 7.17 0.04 -1.51
CA ILE A 43 7.91 1.10 -2.22
C ILE A 43 8.23 0.68 -3.66
N GLU A 44 8.75 -0.53 -3.85
CA GLU A 44 9.12 -1.07 -5.16
C GLU A 44 7.92 -1.20 -6.10
N TYR A 45 6.77 -1.63 -5.58
CA TYR A 45 5.56 -1.81 -6.38
C TYR A 45 4.96 -0.47 -6.80
N ILE A 46 4.84 0.48 -5.85
CA ILE A 46 4.36 1.84 -6.11
C ILE A 46 5.19 2.51 -7.22
N GLY A 47 6.52 2.43 -7.13
CA GLY A 47 7.41 3.07 -8.11
C GLY A 47 7.15 2.64 -9.56
N LYS A 48 6.70 1.39 -9.78
CA LYS A 48 6.42 0.85 -11.11
C LYS A 48 5.07 1.29 -11.70
N ILE A 49 4.06 1.54 -10.85
CA ILE A 49 2.70 1.88 -11.32
C ILE A 49 2.64 3.30 -11.91
N TRP A 50 3.44 4.23 -11.37
CA TRP A 50 3.21 5.65 -11.60
C TRP A 50 3.67 6.22 -12.95
N SER A 51 4.57 5.57 -13.69
CA SER A 51 5.25 6.22 -14.81
C SER A 51 4.49 6.15 -16.14
N GLU A 52 3.91 5.00 -16.50
CA GLU A 52 3.48 4.78 -17.89
C GLU A 52 2.02 5.20 -18.14
N SER A 53 1.06 4.57 -17.46
CA SER A 53 -0.37 4.78 -17.77
C SER A 53 -0.90 6.16 -17.36
N ARG A 54 -0.27 6.80 -16.37
CA ARG A 54 -0.64 8.14 -15.93
C ARG A 54 -0.29 9.20 -16.97
N TYR A 55 0.92 9.12 -17.54
CA TYR A 55 1.42 10.10 -18.49
C TYR A 55 0.56 10.17 -19.76
N GLU A 56 0.10 9.02 -20.25
CA GLU A 56 -0.77 8.92 -21.41
C GLU A 56 -2.12 9.63 -21.17
N LEU A 57 -2.77 9.36 -20.03
CA LEU A 57 -4.03 10.01 -19.65
C LEU A 57 -3.89 11.52 -19.40
N GLU A 58 -2.80 11.94 -18.78
CA GLU A 58 -2.53 13.36 -18.50
C GLU A 58 -2.20 14.15 -19.77
N SER A 59 -1.46 13.57 -20.72
CA SER A 59 -1.14 14.25 -21.97
C SER A 59 -2.36 14.48 -22.86
N ARG A 60 -3.36 13.59 -22.82
CA ARG A 60 -4.55 13.66 -23.68
C ARG A 60 -5.70 14.49 -23.09
N TYR A 61 -5.99 14.36 -21.79
CA TYR A 61 -7.15 15.02 -21.16
C TYR A 61 -6.78 15.94 -20.00
N GLY A 62 -5.49 16.29 -19.83
CA GLY A 62 -5.05 17.14 -18.74
C GLY A 62 -5.14 16.48 -17.36
N THR A 63 -5.34 17.27 -16.30
CA THR A 63 -5.40 16.74 -14.91
C THR A 63 -6.75 16.87 -14.24
N ASP A 64 -7.73 17.42 -14.95
CA ASP A 64 -9.09 17.65 -14.46
C ASP A 64 -9.92 16.35 -14.47
N PRO A 65 -11.02 16.29 -13.70
CA PRO A 65 -11.96 15.19 -13.76
C PRO A 65 -12.48 14.95 -15.19
N LEU A 66 -12.59 13.69 -15.60
CA LEU A 66 -13.07 13.36 -16.94
C LEU A 66 -14.57 13.65 -17.07
N THR A 67 -14.96 14.17 -18.21
CA THR A 67 -16.36 14.41 -18.60
C THR A 67 -16.99 13.14 -19.20
N LYS A 68 -18.31 13.13 -19.44
CA LYS A 68 -18.98 11.99 -20.08
C LYS A 68 -18.53 11.81 -21.52
N GLU A 69 -18.20 12.89 -22.19
CA GLU A 69 -17.66 12.93 -23.55
C GLU A 69 -16.28 12.26 -23.60
N ASP A 70 -15.41 12.56 -22.62
CA ASP A 70 -14.10 11.90 -22.50
C ASP A 70 -14.25 10.39 -22.26
N ILE A 71 -15.21 9.97 -21.42
CA ILE A 71 -15.48 8.54 -21.20
C ILE A 71 -15.87 7.85 -22.50
N LYS A 72 -16.74 8.47 -23.32
CA LYS A 72 -17.11 7.92 -24.63
C LYS A 72 -15.92 7.83 -25.58
N ASP A 73 -15.03 8.83 -25.60
CA ASP A 73 -13.79 8.77 -26.40
C ASP A 73 -12.90 7.61 -25.96
N ILE A 74 -12.74 7.43 -24.65
CA ILE A 74 -11.98 6.32 -24.07
C ILE A 74 -12.59 4.99 -24.50
N GLU A 75 -13.91 4.79 -24.36
CA GLU A 75 -14.60 3.54 -24.70
C GLU A 75 -14.55 3.20 -26.19
N ASN A 76 -14.58 4.21 -27.06
CA ASN A 76 -14.46 4.02 -28.50
C ASN A 76 -13.03 3.73 -28.95
N ASN A 77 -12.02 4.06 -28.13
CA ASN A 77 -10.62 3.77 -28.40
C ASN A 77 -10.14 2.55 -27.58
N LYS A 78 -9.98 1.40 -28.25
CA LYS A 78 -9.58 0.14 -27.59
C LYS A 78 -8.26 0.22 -26.83
N GLU A 79 -7.26 0.90 -27.39
CA GLU A 79 -5.93 1.03 -26.77
C GLU A 79 -6.03 1.85 -25.49
N LEU A 80 -6.78 2.95 -25.55
CA LEU A 80 -6.97 3.83 -24.41
C LEU A 80 -7.81 3.19 -23.32
N THR A 81 -8.90 2.51 -23.68
CA THR A 81 -9.68 1.67 -22.76
C THR A 81 -8.79 0.65 -22.06
N ALA A 82 -7.93 -0.05 -22.81
CA ALA A 82 -7.00 -1.01 -22.21
C ALA A 82 -6.01 -0.34 -21.26
N SER A 83 -5.53 0.86 -21.58
CA SER A 83 -4.63 1.63 -20.71
C SER A 83 -5.31 2.06 -19.41
N VAL A 84 -6.55 2.55 -19.46
CA VAL A 84 -7.35 2.93 -18.27
C VAL A 84 -7.66 1.70 -17.40
N ILE A 85 -8.09 0.59 -18.02
CA ILE A 85 -8.37 -0.66 -17.29
C ILE A 85 -7.10 -1.18 -16.60
N ARG A 86 -5.96 -1.13 -17.28
CA ARG A 86 -4.66 -1.53 -16.70
C ARG A 86 -4.29 -0.65 -15.51
N LEU A 87 -4.43 0.66 -15.62
CA LEU A 87 -4.16 1.60 -14.52
C LEU A 87 -5.08 1.31 -13.32
N LEU A 88 -6.39 1.22 -13.53
CA LEU A 88 -7.34 0.93 -12.46
C LEU A 88 -7.12 -0.47 -11.87
N GLY A 89 -6.76 -1.46 -12.69
CA GLY A 89 -6.44 -2.81 -12.24
C GLY A 89 -5.18 -2.85 -11.36
N GLN A 90 -4.15 -2.07 -11.71
CA GLN A 90 -2.96 -1.92 -10.86
C GLN A 90 -3.29 -1.23 -9.53
N LEU A 91 -4.14 -0.20 -9.57
CA LEU A 91 -4.60 0.51 -8.37
C LEU A 91 -5.52 -0.36 -7.48
N GLU A 92 -6.33 -1.22 -8.08
CA GLU A 92 -7.12 -2.22 -7.34
C GLU A 92 -6.22 -3.27 -6.70
N HIS A 93 -5.23 -3.78 -7.44
CA HIS A 93 -4.32 -4.79 -6.93
C HIS A 93 -3.48 -4.26 -5.74
N ILE A 94 -3.02 -3.00 -5.79
CA ILE A 94 -2.36 -2.41 -4.63
C ILE A 94 -3.32 -2.23 -3.46
N ALA A 95 -4.58 -1.85 -3.71
CA ALA A 95 -5.58 -1.70 -2.67
C ALA A 95 -5.88 -3.04 -1.97
N VAL A 96 -6.08 -4.13 -2.72
CA VAL A 96 -6.18 -5.48 -2.18
C VAL A 96 -4.97 -5.84 -1.31
N GLY A 97 -3.76 -5.57 -1.79
CA GLY A 97 -2.54 -5.87 -1.02
C GLY A 97 -2.43 -5.06 0.27
N VAL A 98 -2.95 -3.83 0.30
CA VAL A 98 -2.99 -3.00 1.50
C VAL A 98 -4.07 -3.45 2.47
N ASN A 99 -5.27 -3.71 1.97
CA ASN A 99 -6.42 -4.14 2.77
C ASN A 99 -6.21 -5.52 3.38
N SER A 100 -5.45 -6.39 2.70
CA SER A 100 -5.02 -7.70 3.22
C SER A 100 -3.78 -7.66 4.12
N GLY A 101 -3.13 -6.49 4.29
CA GLY A 101 -1.94 -6.32 5.14
C GLY A 101 -0.62 -6.81 4.51
N VAL A 102 -0.64 -7.20 3.23
CA VAL A 102 0.55 -7.56 2.44
C VAL A 102 1.43 -6.34 2.14
N TYR A 103 0.84 -5.16 2.02
CA TYR A 103 1.54 -3.89 1.85
C TYR A 103 1.36 -2.99 3.08
N ASP A 104 2.33 -2.08 3.27
CA ASP A 104 2.33 -1.14 4.38
C ASP A 104 1.46 0.07 4.03
N LYS A 105 0.26 0.12 4.62
CA LYS A 105 -0.72 1.19 4.41
C LYS A 105 -0.17 2.58 4.73
N ASP A 106 0.64 2.71 5.78
CA ASP A 106 1.19 4.00 6.21
C ASP A 106 2.20 4.55 5.22
N ILE A 107 3.02 3.68 4.64
CA ILE A 107 3.94 4.07 3.58
C ILE A 107 3.17 4.48 2.34
N LEU A 108 2.20 3.67 1.89
CA LEU A 108 1.39 4.03 0.73
C LEU A 108 0.67 5.37 0.90
N TYR A 109 0.09 5.59 2.08
CA TYR A 109 -0.58 6.85 2.41
C TYR A 109 0.36 8.04 2.27
N ARG A 110 1.56 7.97 2.85
CA ARG A 110 2.53 9.08 2.81
C ARG A 110 3.07 9.33 1.41
N MET A 111 3.26 8.28 0.61
CA MET A 111 3.86 8.39 -0.71
C MET A 111 2.87 8.79 -1.80
N SER A 112 1.62 8.32 -1.73
CA SER A 112 0.75 8.31 -2.89
C SER A 112 -0.73 8.57 -2.61
N SER A 113 -1.15 8.81 -1.36
CA SER A 113 -2.58 9.00 -1.05
C SER A 113 -3.25 10.08 -1.89
N ALA A 114 -2.62 11.25 -2.03
CA ALA A 114 -3.13 12.37 -2.83
C ALA A 114 -3.25 11.98 -4.32
N SER A 115 -2.23 11.31 -4.85
CA SER A 115 -2.18 10.90 -6.25
C SER A 115 -3.25 9.84 -6.57
N ILE A 116 -3.38 8.81 -5.72
CA ILE A 116 -4.41 7.77 -5.85
C ILE A 116 -5.80 8.38 -5.75
N SER A 117 -6.03 9.25 -4.75
CA SER A 117 -7.32 9.91 -4.55
C SER A 117 -7.70 10.79 -5.75
N LYS A 118 -6.73 11.49 -6.35
CA LYS A 118 -6.94 12.33 -7.54
C LYS A 118 -7.26 11.48 -8.76
N ILE A 119 -6.50 10.40 -9.01
CA ILE A 119 -6.78 9.49 -10.14
C ILE A 119 -8.14 8.84 -10.00
N TYR A 120 -8.48 8.31 -8.82
CA TYR A 120 -9.77 7.68 -8.59
C TYR A 120 -10.92 8.67 -8.80
N ALA A 121 -10.82 9.88 -8.24
CA ALA A 121 -11.83 10.93 -8.46
C ALA A 121 -12.00 11.27 -9.95
N ARG A 122 -10.88 11.33 -10.69
CA ARG A 122 -10.88 11.63 -12.12
C ARG A 122 -11.51 10.53 -12.97
N LEU A 123 -11.26 9.27 -12.62
CA LEU A 123 -11.77 8.09 -13.35
C LEU A 123 -13.10 7.56 -12.79
N TYR A 124 -13.72 8.26 -11.84
CA TYR A 124 -14.92 7.78 -11.14
C TYR A 124 -16.08 7.46 -12.10
N LEU A 125 -16.32 8.30 -13.11
CA LEU A 125 -17.38 8.04 -14.10
C LEU A 125 -17.13 6.76 -14.91
N PHE A 126 -15.86 6.46 -15.23
CA PHE A 126 -15.50 5.20 -15.89
C PHE A 126 -15.73 4.00 -14.96
N VAL A 127 -15.38 4.13 -13.68
CA VAL A 127 -15.65 3.10 -12.66
C VAL A 127 -17.14 2.81 -12.55
N GLU A 128 -17.97 3.84 -12.47
CA GLU A 128 -19.44 3.70 -12.41
C GLU A 128 -20.01 2.99 -13.64
N GLU A 129 -19.52 3.30 -14.85
CA GLU A 129 -19.94 2.62 -16.08
C GLU A 129 -19.59 1.12 -16.04
N ARG A 130 -18.39 0.78 -15.56
CA ARG A 130 -17.97 -0.62 -15.38
C ARG A 130 -18.82 -1.33 -14.32
N ARG A 131 -19.25 -0.63 -13.28
CA ARG A 131 -20.09 -1.17 -12.19
C ARG A 131 -21.48 -1.60 -12.63
N LYS A 132 -22.02 -1.02 -13.71
CA LYS A 132 -23.28 -1.49 -14.30
C LYS A 132 -23.22 -2.96 -14.73
N ASN A 133 -22.04 -3.44 -15.15
CA ASN A 133 -21.82 -4.82 -15.57
C ASN A 133 -21.19 -5.69 -14.46
N ASN A 134 -20.36 -5.09 -13.60
CA ASN A 134 -19.75 -5.76 -12.46
C ASN A 134 -19.85 -4.86 -11.22
N PRO A 135 -20.87 -5.03 -10.36
CA PRO A 135 -21.09 -4.18 -9.20
C PRO A 135 -19.92 -4.09 -8.22
N ARG A 136 -19.00 -5.06 -8.24
CA ARG A 136 -17.80 -5.09 -7.38
C ARG A 136 -16.54 -4.56 -8.05
N ALA A 137 -16.64 -3.98 -9.24
CA ALA A 137 -15.49 -3.41 -9.93
C ALA A 137 -14.87 -2.28 -9.08
N TYR A 138 -13.59 -2.44 -8.77
CA TYR A 138 -12.77 -1.44 -8.09
C TYR A 138 -13.25 -1.07 -6.68
N ILE A 139 -13.79 -2.04 -5.94
CA ILE A 139 -14.33 -1.80 -4.59
C ILE A 139 -13.21 -1.59 -3.57
N GLU A 140 -12.12 -2.34 -3.67
CA GLU A 140 -11.00 -2.25 -2.73
C GLU A 140 -10.28 -0.91 -2.87
N LEU A 141 -10.14 -0.42 -4.11
CA LEU A 141 -9.62 0.91 -4.40
C LEU A 141 -10.54 2.02 -3.84
N GLU A 142 -11.86 1.88 -3.95
CA GLU A 142 -12.80 2.85 -3.39
C GLU A 142 -12.68 2.91 -1.86
N GLU A 143 -12.66 1.75 -1.19
CA GLU A 143 -12.47 1.65 0.25
C GLU A 143 -11.16 2.30 0.70
N LEU A 144 -10.06 2.00 0.01
CA LEU A 144 -8.75 2.59 0.28
C LEU A 144 -8.77 4.13 0.14
N VAL A 145 -9.38 4.64 -0.93
CA VAL A 145 -9.49 6.09 -1.16
C VAL A 145 -10.37 6.75 -0.11
N SER A 146 -11.45 6.10 0.31
CA SER A 146 -12.31 6.59 1.39
C SER A 146 -11.53 6.73 2.69
N GLU A 147 -10.79 5.69 3.09
CA GLU A 147 -9.94 5.70 4.29
C GLU A 147 -8.87 6.79 4.21
N PHE A 148 -8.25 6.98 3.04
CA PHE A 148 -7.26 8.05 2.83
C PHE A 148 -7.86 9.44 2.96
N ARG A 149 -9.10 9.64 2.49
CA ARG A 149 -9.82 10.91 2.63
C ARG A 149 -10.20 11.18 4.09
N GLU A 150 -10.67 10.17 4.80
CA GLU A 150 -10.98 10.26 6.23
C GLU A 150 -9.73 10.62 7.04
N ARG A 151 -8.63 9.90 6.83
CA ARG A 151 -7.36 10.18 7.50
C ARG A 151 -6.81 11.58 7.23
N ASN A 152 -7.01 12.11 6.02
CA ASN A 152 -6.64 13.48 5.68
C ASN A 152 -7.50 14.54 6.40
N ARG A 153 -8.76 14.23 6.72
CA ARG A 153 -9.64 15.11 7.51
C ARG A 153 -9.19 15.19 8.97
N ASP A 154 -8.75 14.07 9.54
CA ASP A 154 -8.32 13.99 10.94
C ASP A 154 -6.91 14.58 11.17
N ARG A 155 -6.08 14.61 10.13
CA ARG A 155 -4.71 15.13 10.18
C ARG A 155 -4.41 16.03 8.98
N PRO A 156 -5.07 17.20 8.85
CA PRO A 156 -4.69 18.18 7.85
C PRO A 156 -3.22 18.54 8.10
N GLY A 157 -2.37 18.28 7.11
CA GLY A 157 -0.95 18.04 7.30
C GLY A 157 -0.25 18.98 8.27
N THR A 158 0.31 18.42 9.36
CA THR A 158 1.56 18.95 9.92
C THR A 158 2.67 18.64 8.94
N SER A 159 2.78 19.47 7.90
CA SER A 159 3.96 19.54 7.05
C SER A 159 5.18 19.76 7.95
N GLY A 160 6.03 18.74 8.10
CA GLY A 160 7.42 18.96 8.54
C GLY A 160 7.83 18.61 9.96
N ASN A 161 7.00 17.98 10.81
CA ASN A 161 7.51 17.49 12.11
C ASN A 161 8.12 16.08 11.96
N ILE A 162 9.34 16.03 11.41
CA ILE A 162 10.20 14.86 11.45
C ILE A 162 10.68 14.71 12.89
N ARG A 163 9.99 13.88 13.69
CA ARG A 163 10.61 13.34 14.90
C ARG A 163 11.67 12.33 14.45
N HIS A 164 12.93 12.75 14.52
CA HIS A 164 14.04 11.82 14.59
C HIS A 164 13.88 10.99 15.86
N SER A 165 13.51 9.73 15.69
CA SER A 165 13.57 8.69 16.70
C SER A 165 14.75 7.79 16.39
#